data_AF-A0A1Y4RPU1-F1
#
_entry.id   AF-A0A1Y4RPU1-F1
#
_cell.length_a   1.000
_cell.length_b   1.000
_cell.length_c   1.000
_cell.angle_alpha   90.00
_cell.angle_beta   90.00
_cell.angle_gamma   90.00
#
_symmetry.space_group_name_H-M   'P 1'
#
loop_
_entity.id
_entity.type
_entity.pdbx_description
1 polymer ?
#
loop_
_entity_poly.entity_id
_entity_poly.type
_entity_poly.pdbx_seq_one_letter_code
_entity_poly.pdbx_strand_id
1 'polypeptide(L)'
;MMMPAYEETYLNDAMCAMGEMLDYAVHDCGCDGDLFFTQFLSSGVAEQFERGNPKFVGGMSGVELALEVFRRTTGQVPDAEAGMFEDKSPEYWAGWSLAYYQWKTGMQFREIISHGLTVSKVCSMYLLHEADISKFVEAADKVIQESLSEGETNLKRIRRANGFSQKRLAEVSGVSLRMIQLYEQRQNDINKAQASTLLALARVLNCRLEDLMEPQIAIGG
;
A
#
# COMPACT_ATOMS: atom_id res chain seq x y z
N MET A 1 12.19 14.38 -5.04
CA MET A 1 11.56 13.78 -6.22
C MET A 1 11.29 12.34 -5.86
N MET A 2 10.02 11.97 -5.65
CA MET A 2 9.65 10.56 -5.52
C MET A 2 9.85 9.92 -6.89
N MET A 3 10.60 8.82 -6.94
CA MET A 3 10.68 8.01 -8.15
C MET A 3 9.43 7.13 -8.17
N PRO A 4 8.72 7.04 -9.30
CA PRO A 4 7.59 6.15 -9.41
C PRO A 4 8.03 4.70 -9.20
N ALA A 5 7.10 3.83 -8.82
CA ALA A 5 7.36 2.43 -8.49
C ALA A 5 7.97 1.65 -9.67
N TYR A 6 7.57 1.99 -10.91
CA TYR A 6 8.00 1.35 -12.14
C TYR A 6 7.84 2.31 -13.34
N GLU A 7 8.25 1.89 -14.54
CA GLU A 7 8.18 2.73 -15.75
C GLU A 7 6.73 3.12 -16.12
N GLU A 8 6.54 4.38 -16.51
CA GLU A 8 5.22 4.94 -16.86
C GLU A 8 4.52 4.21 -18.01
N THR A 9 5.29 3.51 -18.86
CA THR A 9 4.77 2.71 -19.97
C THR A 9 3.82 1.60 -19.53
N TYR A 10 3.99 1.04 -18.32
CA TYR A 10 3.10 0.03 -17.75
C TYR A 10 1.92 0.63 -16.99
N LEU A 11 1.91 1.94 -16.75
CA LEU A 11 0.98 2.56 -15.81
C LEU A 11 -0.49 2.37 -16.20
N ASN A 12 -0.81 2.61 -17.47
CA ASN A 12 -2.18 2.49 -17.94
C ASN A 12 -2.71 1.06 -17.80
N ASP A 13 -1.91 0.08 -18.22
CA ASP A 13 -2.26 -1.34 -18.13
C ASP A 13 -2.43 -1.76 -16.66
N ALA A 14 -1.54 -1.31 -15.78
CA ALA A 14 -1.60 -1.60 -14.36
C ALA A 14 -2.87 -1.03 -13.71
N MET A 15 -3.24 0.20 -14.07
CA MET A 15 -4.44 0.86 -13.56
C MET A 15 -5.71 0.20 -14.09
N CYS A 16 -5.75 -0.18 -15.36
CA CYS A 16 -6.88 -0.92 -15.93
C CYS A 16 -7.02 -2.29 -15.26
N ALA A 17 -5.92 -3.05 -15.14
CA ALA A 17 -5.93 -4.37 -14.54
C ALA A 17 -6.35 -4.34 -13.06
N MET A 18 -5.87 -3.37 -12.26
CA MET A 18 -6.30 -3.23 -10.87
C MET A 18 -7.78 -2.82 -10.74
N GLY A 19 -8.26 -1.95 -11.64
CA GLY A 19 -9.67 -1.58 -11.70
C GLY A 19 -10.57 -2.77 -12.01
N GLU A 20 -10.29 -3.46 -13.12
CA GLU A 20 -10.98 -4.69 -13.52
C GLU A 20 -10.92 -5.78 -12.45
N MET A 21 -9.78 -5.93 -11.74
CA MET A 21 -9.63 -6.91 -10.66
C MET A 21 -10.61 -6.66 -9.51
N LEU A 22 -10.75 -5.40 -9.07
CA LEU A 22 -11.68 -5.05 -7.99
C LEU A 22 -13.13 -5.12 -8.46
N ASP A 23 -13.41 -4.66 -9.68
CA ASP A 23 -14.74 -4.72 -10.27
C ASP A 23 -15.25 -6.15 -10.33
N TYR A 24 -14.47 -7.06 -10.93
CA TYR A 24 -14.78 -8.49 -11.02
C TYR A 24 -14.94 -9.15 -9.66
N ALA A 25 -14.04 -8.87 -8.71
CA ALA A 25 -14.10 -9.47 -7.39
C ALA A 25 -15.39 -9.09 -6.64
N VAL A 26 -15.85 -7.84 -6.76
CA VAL A 26 -17.04 -7.37 -6.05
C VAL A 26 -18.32 -7.71 -6.80
N HIS A 27 -18.42 -7.38 -8.09
CA HIS A 27 -19.68 -7.48 -8.84
C HIS A 27 -19.94 -8.88 -9.38
N ASP A 28 -18.92 -9.60 -9.86
CA ASP A 28 -19.10 -10.96 -10.41
C ASP A 28 -18.90 -12.04 -9.35
N CYS A 29 -17.93 -11.88 -8.45
CA CYS A 29 -17.64 -12.86 -7.41
C CYS A 29 -18.36 -12.59 -6.07
N GLY A 30 -19.05 -11.46 -5.91
CA GLY A 30 -19.80 -11.12 -4.71
C GLY A 30 -18.95 -10.90 -3.45
N CYS A 31 -17.68 -10.50 -3.61
CA CYS A 31 -16.80 -10.23 -2.49
C CYS A 31 -17.05 -8.84 -1.89
N ASP A 32 -16.71 -8.68 -0.60
CA ASP A 32 -16.48 -7.36 -0.03
C ASP A 32 -15.12 -6.83 -0.49
N GLY A 33 -15.08 -5.58 -0.98
CA GLY A 33 -13.88 -5.00 -1.60
C GLY A 33 -12.69 -4.85 -0.64
N ASP A 34 -12.93 -4.49 0.62
CA ASP A 34 -11.86 -4.36 1.62
C ASP A 34 -11.30 -5.74 2.02
N LEU A 35 -12.17 -6.73 2.18
CA LEU A 35 -11.80 -8.12 2.43
C LEU A 35 -11.00 -8.72 1.26
N PHE A 36 -11.46 -8.53 0.04
CA PHE A 36 -10.75 -9.02 -1.15
C PHE A 36 -9.40 -8.32 -1.30
N PHE A 37 -9.30 -7.02 -1.04
CA PHE A 37 -8.01 -6.33 -1.08
C PHE A 37 -7.06 -6.85 0.01
N THR A 38 -7.57 -7.28 1.17
CA THR A 38 -6.76 -7.98 2.19
C THR A 38 -6.24 -9.34 1.70
N GLN A 39 -7.03 -10.06 0.89
CA GLN A 39 -6.57 -11.28 0.21
C GLN A 39 -5.48 -10.95 -0.82
N PHE A 40 -5.66 -9.89 -1.62
CA PHE A 40 -4.64 -9.40 -2.54
C PHE A 40 -3.31 -9.10 -1.83
N LEU A 41 -3.35 -8.42 -0.67
CA LEU A 41 -2.18 -8.14 0.15
C LEU A 41 -1.50 -9.39 0.74
N SER A 42 -2.24 -10.47 1.00
CA SER A 42 -1.71 -11.71 1.59
C SER A 42 -1.28 -12.74 0.54
N SER A 43 -1.74 -12.60 -0.71
CA SER A 43 -1.41 -13.48 -1.84
C SER A 43 0.03 -13.33 -2.37
N GLY A 44 0.74 -12.27 -1.98
CA GLY A 44 2.03 -11.87 -2.56
C GLY A 44 1.93 -11.30 -3.99
N VAL A 45 0.72 -11.16 -4.56
CA VAL A 45 0.50 -10.48 -5.85
C VAL A 45 0.77 -8.98 -5.70
N ALA A 46 0.28 -8.36 -4.62
CA ALA A 46 0.51 -6.95 -4.31
C ALA A 46 2.01 -6.57 -4.35
N GLU A 47 2.87 -7.36 -3.73
CA GLU A 47 4.31 -7.12 -3.68
C GLU A 47 4.98 -7.22 -5.06
N GLN A 48 4.44 -8.06 -5.96
CA GLN A 48 4.94 -8.15 -7.33
C GLN A 48 4.48 -6.97 -8.18
N PHE A 49 3.24 -6.54 -7.96
CA PHE A 49 2.67 -5.36 -8.61
C PHE A 49 3.44 -4.09 -8.22
N GLU A 50 3.66 -3.87 -6.91
CA GLU A 50 4.40 -2.73 -6.35
C GLU A 50 5.83 -2.61 -6.88
N ARG A 51 6.45 -3.74 -7.27
CA ARG A 51 7.81 -3.80 -7.83
C ARG A 51 7.86 -3.68 -9.35
N GLY A 52 6.70 -3.50 -10.00
CA GLY A 52 6.62 -3.39 -11.46
C GLY A 52 6.91 -4.69 -12.19
N ASN A 53 6.64 -5.86 -11.60
CA ASN A 53 6.85 -7.12 -12.29
C ASN A 53 5.95 -7.17 -13.55
N PRO A 54 6.51 -7.24 -14.77
CA PRO A 54 5.73 -7.09 -16.01
C PRO A 54 4.56 -8.07 -16.14
N LYS A 55 4.68 -9.26 -15.54
CA LYS A 55 3.59 -10.24 -15.50
C LYS A 55 2.32 -9.67 -14.86
N PHE A 56 2.48 -8.87 -13.80
CA PHE A 56 1.36 -8.39 -12.97
C PHE A 56 0.92 -6.97 -13.34
N VAL A 57 1.83 -6.12 -13.84
CA VAL A 57 1.50 -4.74 -14.20
C VAL A 57 1.06 -4.55 -15.65
N GLY A 58 1.23 -5.56 -16.52
CA GLY A 58 0.74 -5.51 -17.90
C GLY A 58 0.56 -6.85 -18.61
N GLY A 59 0.98 -7.97 -17.99
CA GLY A 59 0.88 -9.31 -18.58
C GLY A 59 -0.38 -10.10 -18.22
N MET A 60 -1.20 -9.60 -17.29
CA MET A 60 -2.44 -10.23 -16.82
C MET A 60 -3.59 -9.23 -16.96
N SER A 61 -4.76 -9.70 -17.39
CA SER A 61 -6.00 -8.92 -17.26
C SER A 61 -6.39 -8.75 -15.78
N GLY A 62 -7.29 -7.83 -15.47
CA GLY A 62 -7.75 -7.70 -14.09
C GLY A 62 -8.47 -8.93 -13.56
N VAL A 63 -9.23 -9.61 -14.43
CA VAL A 63 -9.84 -10.91 -14.09
C VAL A 63 -8.75 -11.93 -13.75
N GLU A 64 -7.72 -12.08 -14.59
CA GLU A 64 -6.61 -13.01 -14.32
C GLU A 64 -5.86 -12.68 -13.03
N LEU A 65 -5.69 -11.39 -12.71
CA LEU A 65 -5.16 -10.96 -11.42
C LEU A 65 -6.05 -11.43 -10.27
N ALA A 66 -7.36 -11.25 -10.37
CA ALA A 66 -8.30 -11.68 -9.32
C ALA A 66 -8.27 -13.20 -9.13
N LEU A 67 -8.30 -13.97 -10.22
CA LEU A 67 -8.21 -15.43 -10.17
C LEU A 67 -6.88 -15.89 -9.56
N GLU A 68 -5.78 -15.19 -9.81
CA GLU A 68 -4.48 -15.46 -9.17
C GLU A 68 -4.51 -15.18 -7.67
N VAL A 69 -5.18 -14.10 -7.23
CA VAL A 69 -5.39 -13.81 -5.80
C VAL A 69 -6.18 -14.93 -5.14
N PHE A 70 -7.31 -15.35 -5.71
CA PHE A 70 -8.11 -16.45 -5.19
C PHE A 70 -7.30 -17.75 -5.12
N ARG A 71 -6.64 -18.13 -6.23
CA ARG A 71 -5.80 -19.33 -6.30
C ARG A 71 -4.76 -19.38 -5.19
N ARG A 72 -4.11 -18.26 -4.89
CA ARG A 72 -3.05 -18.21 -3.86
C ARG A 72 -3.55 -18.15 -2.43
N THR A 73 -4.76 -17.64 -2.20
CA THR A 73 -5.28 -17.42 -0.84
C THR A 73 -6.26 -18.49 -0.39
N THR A 74 -7.07 -19.02 -1.30
CA THR A 74 -8.09 -20.05 -1.00
C THR A 74 -7.74 -21.42 -1.60
N GLY A 75 -6.81 -21.49 -2.55
CA GLY A 75 -6.51 -22.70 -3.31
C GLY A 75 -7.56 -23.05 -4.37
N GLN A 76 -8.57 -22.19 -4.55
CA GLN A 76 -9.67 -22.36 -5.49
C GLN A 76 -9.86 -21.11 -6.32
N VAL A 77 -10.55 -21.24 -7.45
CA VAL A 77 -10.90 -20.14 -8.34
C VAL A 77 -12.43 -20.09 -8.44
N PRO A 78 -13.07 -18.91 -8.38
CA PRO A 78 -14.51 -18.78 -8.57
C PRO A 78 -14.95 -19.31 -9.94
N ASP A 79 -16.19 -19.81 -10.01
CA ASP A 79 -16.83 -20.26 -11.26
C ASP A 79 -17.60 -19.13 -11.96
N ALA A 80 -17.49 -17.90 -11.46
CA ALA A 80 -18.15 -16.73 -12.05
C ALA A 80 -17.47 -16.36 -13.38
N GLU A 81 -18.27 -16.17 -14.42
CA GLU A 81 -17.80 -15.56 -15.66
C GLU A 81 -17.77 -14.04 -15.50
N ALA A 82 -16.78 -13.37 -16.11
CA ALA A 82 -16.70 -11.92 -16.07
C ALA A 82 -17.88 -11.29 -16.82
N GLY A 83 -18.64 -10.46 -16.13
CA GLY A 83 -19.72 -9.69 -16.73
C GLY A 83 -19.20 -8.67 -17.74
N MET A 84 -20.01 -8.38 -18.76
CA MET A 84 -19.79 -7.23 -19.63
C MET A 84 -20.54 -6.02 -19.07
N PHE A 85 -19.87 -5.23 -18.23
CA PHE A 85 -20.39 -3.95 -17.76
C PHE A 85 -19.96 -2.82 -18.70
N GLU A 86 -20.92 -2.05 -19.22
CA GLU A 86 -20.63 -0.89 -20.08
C GLU A 86 -20.04 0.29 -19.28
N ASP A 87 -20.48 0.45 -18.03
CA ASP A 87 -20.05 1.52 -17.13
C ASP A 87 -19.04 1.04 -16.10
N LYS A 88 -17.98 1.84 -15.88
CA LYS A 88 -16.98 1.58 -14.84
C LYS A 88 -17.60 1.85 -13.46
N SER A 89 -17.54 0.85 -12.58
CA SER A 89 -18.07 0.96 -11.22
C SER A 89 -17.19 1.83 -10.30
N PRO A 90 -17.70 2.21 -9.10
CA PRO A 90 -16.87 2.76 -8.03
C PRO A 90 -15.69 1.87 -7.65
N GLU A 91 -15.85 0.55 -7.67
CA GLU A 91 -14.81 -0.43 -7.36
C GLU A 91 -13.73 -0.46 -8.44
N TYR A 92 -14.12 -0.39 -9.72
CA TYR A 92 -13.18 -0.21 -10.83
C TYR A 92 -12.35 1.05 -10.60
N TRP A 93 -13.01 2.18 -10.34
CA TRP A 93 -12.32 3.44 -10.15
C TRP A 93 -11.43 3.42 -8.92
N ALA A 94 -11.83 2.72 -7.85
CA ALA A 94 -11.01 2.54 -6.67
C ALA A 94 -9.72 1.79 -6.98
N GLY A 95 -9.80 0.69 -7.73
CA GLY A 95 -8.63 -0.07 -8.15
C GLY A 95 -7.70 0.74 -9.05
N TRP A 96 -8.29 1.40 -10.04
CA TRP A 96 -7.58 2.28 -10.97
C TRP A 96 -6.82 3.41 -10.25
N SER A 97 -7.49 4.07 -9.30
CA SER A 97 -6.93 5.20 -8.55
C SER A 97 -5.86 4.74 -7.54
N LEU A 98 -6.07 3.61 -6.87
CA LEU A 98 -5.09 3.02 -5.95
C LEU A 98 -3.82 2.59 -6.68
N ALA A 99 -3.93 1.98 -7.86
CA ALA A 99 -2.76 1.62 -8.68
C ALA A 99 -1.95 2.87 -9.07
N TYR A 100 -2.62 3.95 -9.49
CA TYR A 100 -1.95 5.20 -9.80
C TYR A 100 -1.24 5.80 -8.58
N TYR A 101 -1.91 5.83 -7.43
CA TYR A 101 -1.34 6.39 -6.20
C TYR A 101 -0.14 5.59 -5.71
N GLN A 102 -0.23 4.25 -5.75
CA GLN A 102 0.88 3.34 -5.47
C GLN A 102 2.05 3.62 -6.41
N TRP A 103 1.81 3.70 -7.72
CA TRP A 103 2.85 3.99 -8.70
C TRP A 103 3.50 5.36 -8.47
N LYS A 104 2.71 6.41 -8.27
CA LYS A 104 3.19 7.79 -8.10
C LYS A 104 4.02 7.98 -6.84
N THR A 105 3.63 7.33 -5.75
CA THR A 105 4.28 7.49 -4.44
C THR A 105 5.34 6.44 -4.16
N GLY A 106 5.28 5.28 -4.81
CA GLY A 106 6.07 4.10 -4.45
C GLY A 106 5.69 3.50 -3.10
N MET A 107 4.62 3.98 -2.45
CA MET A 107 4.15 3.45 -1.18
C MET A 107 3.62 2.03 -1.37
N GLN A 108 3.86 1.13 -0.42
CA GLN A 108 3.30 -0.22 -0.47
C GLN A 108 1.79 -0.17 -0.24
N PHE A 109 1.01 -1.02 -0.92
CA PHE A 109 -0.43 -1.11 -0.73
C PHE A 109 -0.78 -1.39 0.73
N ARG A 110 -0.01 -2.25 1.41
CA ARG A 110 -0.21 -2.53 2.84
C ARG A 110 -0.16 -1.25 3.68
N GLU A 111 0.74 -0.34 3.35
CA GLU A 111 0.92 0.92 4.05
C GLU A 111 -0.23 1.89 3.73
N ILE A 112 -0.59 2.01 2.44
CA ILE A 112 -1.76 2.77 1.96
C ILE A 112 -3.04 2.39 2.73
N ILE A 113 -3.36 1.10 2.80
CA ILE A 113 -4.55 0.60 3.51
C ILE A 113 -4.43 0.82 5.02
N SER A 114 -3.25 0.60 5.62
CA SER A 114 -3.05 0.79 7.07
C SER A 114 -3.25 2.23 7.53
N HIS A 115 -3.09 3.19 6.61
CA HIS A 115 -3.33 4.61 6.84
C HIS A 115 -4.74 5.07 6.44
N GLY A 116 -5.67 4.12 6.25
CA GLY A 116 -7.09 4.39 6.12
C GLY A 116 -7.59 4.65 4.70
N LEU A 117 -6.73 4.56 3.68
CA LEU A 117 -7.15 4.64 2.28
C LEU A 117 -7.63 3.26 1.78
N THR A 118 -8.62 2.69 2.49
CA THR A 118 -9.26 1.40 2.16
C THR A 118 -10.01 1.45 0.82
N VAL A 119 -10.39 0.30 0.25
CA VAL A 119 -11.19 0.28 -0.99
C VAL A 119 -12.51 1.00 -0.77
N SER A 120 -13.21 0.71 0.34
CA SER A 120 -14.44 1.41 0.72
C SER A 120 -14.24 2.92 0.88
N LYS A 121 -13.11 3.35 1.46
CA LYS A 121 -12.77 4.77 1.59
C LYS A 121 -12.57 5.41 0.22
N VAL A 122 -11.87 4.74 -0.69
CA VAL A 122 -11.72 5.24 -2.06
C VAL A 122 -13.06 5.28 -2.76
N CYS A 123 -13.89 4.23 -2.73
CA CYS A 123 -15.25 4.27 -3.29
C CYS A 123 -16.09 5.45 -2.74
N SER A 124 -15.92 5.84 -1.47
CA SER A 124 -16.61 7.03 -0.91
C SER A 124 -16.19 8.36 -1.55
N MET A 125 -15.05 8.39 -2.25
CA MET A 125 -14.53 9.53 -3.00
C MET A 125 -14.94 9.52 -4.48
N TYR A 126 -15.86 8.64 -4.90
CA TYR A 126 -16.22 8.45 -6.31
C TYR A 126 -16.66 9.73 -7.03
N LEU A 127 -17.11 10.77 -6.32
CA LEU A 127 -17.36 12.10 -6.90
C LEU A 127 -16.14 12.70 -7.65
N LEU A 128 -14.93 12.21 -7.39
CA LEU A 128 -13.70 12.64 -8.06
C LEU A 128 -13.43 11.89 -9.38
N HIS A 129 -14.24 10.89 -9.77
CA HIS A 129 -13.97 10.06 -10.95
C HIS A 129 -14.01 10.82 -12.28
N GLU A 130 -14.75 11.93 -12.34
CA GLU A 130 -14.79 12.84 -13.50
C GLU A 130 -13.70 13.93 -13.45
N ALA A 131 -13.00 14.06 -12.32
CA ALA A 131 -11.95 15.05 -12.14
C ALA A 131 -10.59 14.52 -12.60
N ASP A 132 -9.63 15.43 -12.74
CA ASP A 132 -8.23 15.03 -12.95
C ASP A 132 -7.73 14.20 -11.76
N ILE A 133 -6.99 13.11 -12.05
CA ILE A 133 -6.50 12.17 -11.04
C ILE A 133 -5.64 12.84 -9.95
N SER A 134 -5.04 14.02 -10.22
CA SER A 134 -4.38 14.82 -9.19
C SER A 134 -5.29 15.17 -8.01
N LYS A 135 -6.59 15.32 -8.21
CA LYS A 135 -7.56 15.56 -7.14
C LYS A 135 -7.77 14.36 -6.23
N PHE A 136 -7.73 13.15 -6.78
CA PHE A 136 -7.66 11.96 -5.96
C PHE A 136 -6.36 11.93 -5.15
N VAL A 137 -5.21 12.25 -5.77
CA VAL A 137 -3.93 12.28 -5.04
C VAL A 137 -3.97 13.29 -3.89
N GLU A 138 -4.47 14.51 -4.10
CA GLU A 138 -4.62 15.51 -3.05
C GLU A 138 -5.50 15.00 -1.88
N ALA A 139 -6.58 14.27 -2.19
CA ALA A 139 -7.48 13.71 -1.18
C ALA A 139 -6.85 12.53 -0.44
N ALA A 140 -6.17 11.64 -1.16
CA ALA A 140 -5.43 10.51 -0.60
C ALA A 140 -4.30 10.97 0.31
N ASP A 141 -3.51 11.97 -0.12
CA ASP A 141 -2.43 12.55 0.67
C ASP A 141 -2.94 13.11 2.00
N LYS A 142 -4.11 13.77 2.03
CA LYS A 142 -4.72 14.24 3.27
C LYS A 142 -5.07 13.10 4.21
N VAL A 143 -5.71 12.03 3.70
CA VAL A 143 -6.07 10.85 4.51
C VAL A 143 -4.82 10.24 5.15
N ILE A 144 -3.77 10.03 4.35
CA ILE A 144 -2.53 9.43 4.86
C ILE A 144 -1.82 10.39 5.84
N GLN A 145 -1.78 11.69 5.56
CA GLN A 145 -1.17 12.69 6.45
C GLN A 145 -1.87 12.77 7.80
N GLU A 146 -3.20 12.82 7.82
CA GLU A 146 -4.00 12.81 9.05
C GLU A 146 -3.65 11.55 9.87
N SER A 147 -3.68 10.37 9.23
CA SER A 147 -3.31 9.10 9.87
C SER A 147 -1.89 9.08 10.42
N LEU A 148 -0.90 9.59 9.68
CA LEU A 148 0.50 9.67 10.12
C LEU A 148 0.70 10.62 11.30
N SER A 149 -0.04 11.73 11.32
CA SER A 149 0.08 12.74 12.36
C SER A 149 -0.48 12.26 13.70
N GLU A 150 -1.55 11.48 13.68
CA GLU A 150 -2.22 10.94 14.87
C GLU A 150 -1.67 9.56 15.29
N GLY A 151 -1.08 8.82 14.35
CA GLY A 151 -0.63 7.44 14.52
C GLY A 151 0.75 7.26 15.17
N GLU A 152 1.05 6.02 15.53
CA GLU A 152 2.39 5.62 15.98
C GLU A 152 3.38 5.61 14.81
N THR A 153 4.66 5.90 15.06
CA THR A 153 5.70 5.71 14.04
C THR A 153 5.86 4.23 13.71
N ASN A 154 6.35 3.93 12.50
CA ASN A 154 6.65 2.57 12.06
C ASN A 154 7.62 1.88 13.02
N LEU A 155 8.67 2.57 13.47
CA LEU A 155 9.59 2.07 14.49
C LEU A 155 8.86 1.66 15.79
N LYS A 156 7.97 2.52 16.32
CA LYS A 156 7.26 2.26 17.58
C LYS A 156 6.31 1.08 17.44
N ARG A 157 5.57 1.03 16.34
CA ARG A 157 4.61 -0.04 16.01
C ARG A 157 5.33 -1.39 15.90
N ILE A 158 6.38 -1.47 15.08
CA ILE A 158 7.15 -2.71 14.85
C ILE A 158 7.87 -3.14 16.13
N ARG A 159 8.43 -2.21 16.90
CA ARG A 159 9.05 -2.52 18.20
C ARG A 159 8.07 -3.19 19.14
N ARG A 160 6.85 -2.66 19.26
CA ARG A 160 5.81 -3.21 20.14
C ARG A 160 5.31 -4.56 19.65
N ALA A 161 5.13 -4.73 18.35
CA ALA A 161 4.77 -6.03 17.75
C ALA A 161 5.80 -7.13 18.07
N ASN A 162 7.08 -6.76 18.18
CA ASN A 162 8.17 -7.65 18.60
C ASN A 162 8.34 -7.78 20.13
N GLY A 163 7.45 -7.17 20.94
CA GLY A 163 7.49 -7.28 22.41
C GLY A 163 8.64 -6.52 23.08
N PHE A 164 9.33 -5.62 22.38
CA PHE A 164 10.47 -4.88 22.94
C PHE A 164 10.04 -3.60 23.67
N SER A 165 10.65 -3.33 24.83
CA SER A 165 10.67 -1.97 25.38
C SER A 165 11.70 -1.10 24.66
N GLN A 166 11.60 0.23 24.73
CA GLN A 166 12.61 1.13 24.15
C GLN A 166 14.01 0.85 24.71
N LYS A 167 14.11 0.61 26.02
CA LYS A 167 15.37 0.25 26.69
C LYS A 167 15.92 -1.06 26.17
N ARG A 168 15.06 -2.09 26.04
CA ARG A 168 15.51 -3.39 25.54
C ARG A 168 15.98 -3.30 24.10
N LEU A 169 15.24 -2.61 23.22
CA LEU A 169 15.66 -2.37 21.83
C LEU A 169 17.01 -1.65 21.77
N ALA A 170 17.22 -0.63 22.62
CA ALA A 170 18.49 0.09 22.68
C ALA A 170 19.67 -0.83 23.03
N GLU A 171 19.50 -1.67 24.06
CA GLU A 171 20.51 -2.63 24.50
C GLU A 171 20.92 -3.62 23.40
N VAL A 172 19.95 -4.20 22.70
CA VAL A 172 20.23 -5.26 21.72
C VAL A 172 20.60 -4.75 20.32
N SER A 173 20.16 -3.54 19.95
CA SER A 173 20.50 -2.94 18.64
C SER A 173 21.79 -2.13 18.67
N GLY A 174 22.26 -1.72 19.86
CA GLY A 174 23.38 -0.79 20.01
C GLY A 174 23.05 0.66 19.69
N VAL A 175 21.79 0.97 19.34
CA VAL A 175 21.29 2.34 19.15
C VAL A 175 20.96 2.93 20.51
N SER A 176 21.35 4.18 20.78
CA SER A 176 21.10 4.79 22.07
C SER A 176 19.59 4.92 22.36
N LEU A 177 19.21 4.77 23.65
CA LEU A 177 17.82 4.93 24.08
C LEU A 177 17.25 6.31 23.68
N ARG A 178 18.06 7.36 23.77
CA ARG A 178 17.65 8.71 23.38
C ARG A 178 17.30 8.78 21.90
N MET A 179 18.06 8.13 21.02
CA MET A 179 17.77 8.12 19.59
C MET A 179 16.48 7.37 19.25
N ILE A 180 16.24 6.21 19.87
CA ILE A 180 14.97 5.48 19.71
C ILE A 180 13.79 6.36 20.13
N GLN A 181 13.89 7.04 21.28
CA GLN A 181 12.85 7.96 21.74
C GLN A 181 12.63 9.12 20.77
N LEU A 182 13.70 9.73 20.26
CA LEU A 182 13.63 10.84 19.30
C LEU A 182 12.93 10.42 18.01
N TYR A 183 13.27 9.24 17.47
CA TYR A 183 12.61 8.69 16.29
C TYR A 183 11.14 8.38 16.56
N GLU A 184 10.80 7.72 17.67
CA GLU A 184 9.41 7.38 18.01
C GLU A 184 8.52 8.59 18.35
N GLN A 185 9.13 9.73 18.70
CA GLN A 185 8.44 10.99 18.97
C GLN A 185 8.45 11.94 17.78
N ARG A 186 8.98 11.52 16.62
CA ARG A 186 9.17 12.36 15.42
C ARG A 186 9.99 13.62 15.67
N GLN A 187 10.79 13.66 16.75
CA GLN A 187 11.73 14.74 17.05
C GLN A 187 13.01 14.62 16.21
N ASN A 188 13.30 13.43 15.72
CA ASN A 188 14.34 13.22 14.71
C ASN A 188 13.77 12.37 13.56
N ASP A 189 14.17 12.71 12.35
CA ASP A 189 13.69 12.09 11.13
C ASP A 189 14.41 10.75 10.92
N ILE A 190 13.67 9.64 11.08
CA ILE A 190 14.22 8.29 10.90
C ILE A 190 14.64 8.03 9.45
N ASN A 191 14.04 8.72 8.48
CA ASN A 191 14.40 8.59 7.07
C ASN A 191 15.78 9.21 6.76
N LYS A 192 16.29 10.04 7.67
CA LYS A 192 17.64 10.62 7.63
C LYS A 192 18.61 9.90 8.55
N ALA A 193 18.20 8.80 9.19
CA ALA A 193 19.10 7.98 9.99
C ALA A 193 20.19 7.35 9.11
N GLN A 194 21.37 7.13 9.68
CA GLN A 194 22.42 6.40 8.98
C GLN A 194 21.95 4.98 8.65
N ALA A 195 22.31 4.48 7.47
CA ALA A 195 21.94 3.14 7.03
C ALA A 195 22.38 2.05 8.02
N SER A 196 23.53 2.23 8.69
CA SER A 196 24.01 1.35 9.75
C SER A 196 23.06 1.28 10.95
N THR A 197 22.51 2.42 11.39
CA THR A 197 21.52 2.52 12.46
C THR A 197 20.23 1.80 12.08
N LEU A 198 19.72 2.06 10.88
CA LEU A 198 18.50 1.42 10.41
C LEU A 198 18.67 -0.10 10.25
N LEU A 199 19.82 -0.54 9.70
CA LEU A 199 20.13 -1.96 9.57
C LEU A 199 20.23 -2.67 10.92
N ALA A 200 20.81 -2.01 11.93
CA ALA A 200 20.89 -2.56 13.28
C ALA A 200 19.50 -2.73 13.92
N LEU A 201 18.62 -1.73 13.77
CA LEU A 201 17.23 -1.81 14.23
C LEU A 201 16.46 -2.91 13.49
N ALA A 202 16.55 -2.93 12.16
CA ALA A 202 15.82 -3.86 11.29
C ALA A 202 16.17 -5.32 11.60
N ARG A 203 17.46 -5.62 11.82
CA ARG A 203 17.92 -6.97 12.21
C ARG A 203 17.33 -7.44 13.54
N VAL A 204 17.28 -6.57 14.54
CA VAL A 204 16.69 -6.89 15.85
C VAL A 204 15.18 -7.07 15.75
N LEU A 205 14.53 -6.23 14.95
CA LEU A 205 13.08 -6.20 14.79
C LEU A 205 12.55 -7.20 13.75
N ASN A 206 13.44 -7.98 13.14
CA ASN A 206 13.15 -8.95 12.10
C ASN A 206 12.28 -8.37 10.96
N CYS A 207 12.64 -7.16 10.52
CA CYS A 207 11.99 -6.47 9.41
C CYS A 207 13.02 -6.00 8.39
N ARG A 208 12.55 -5.48 7.25
CA ARG A 208 13.42 -4.79 6.30
C ARG A 208 13.71 -3.38 6.79
N LEU A 209 14.73 -2.74 6.22
CA LEU A 209 15.09 -1.37 6.55
C LEU A 209 13.97 -0.39 6.19
N GLU A 210 13.37 -0.63 5.02
CA GLU A 210 12.30 0.17 4.43
C GLU A 210 11.06 0.14 5.32
N ASP A 211 10.81 -0.95 6.05
CA ASP A 211 9.66 -1.08 6.95
C ASP A 211 9.76 -0.14 8.17
N LEU A 212 10.96 0.38 8.48
CA LEU A 212 11.18 1.35 9.57
C LEU A 212 11.00 2.80 9.12
N MET A 213 11.05 3.06 7.81
CA MET A 213 10.96 4.40 7.26
C MET A 213 9.51 4.90 7.30
N GLU A 214 9.33 6.21 7.36
CA GLU A 214 7.99 6.82 7.30
C GLU A 214 7.68 7.24 5.85
N PRO A 215 6.41 7.15 5.39
CA PRO A 215 6.01 7.67 4.09
C PRO A 215 6.46 9.11 3.86
N GLN A 216 6.95 9.40 2.66
CA GLN A 216 7.37 10.75 2.26
C GLN A 216 6.34 11.37 1.34
N ILE A 217 5.20 11.78 1.87
CA ILE A 217 4.18 12.45 1.06
C ILE A 217 4.71 13.83 0.68
N ALA A 218 4.71 14.15 -0.62
CA ALA A 218 5.05 15.47 -1.09
C ALA A 218 4.03 16.47 -0.54
N ILE A 219 4.44 17.28 0.43
CA ILE A 219 3.61 18.38 0.91
C ILE A 219 3.53 19.36 -0.27
N GLY A 220 2.35 19.44 -0.90
CA GLY A 220 2.05 20.55 -1.80
C GLY A 220 2.23 21.84 -1.01
N GLY A 221 3.27 22.60 -1.37
CA GLY A 221 3.46 23.97 -0.93
C GLY A 221 2.54 24.92 -1.69
#